data_AF-A0A3M0ZS83-F1
#
_entry.id   AF-A0A3M0ZS83-F1
#
_cell.length_a   1.000
_cell.length_b   1.000
_cell.length_c   1.000
_cell.angle_alpha   90.00
_cell.angle_beta   90.00
_cell.angle_gamma   90.00
#
_symmetry.space_group_name_H-M   'P 1'
#
loop_
_entity.id
_entity.type
_entity.pdbx_description
1 polymer ?
#
loop_
_entity_poly.entity_id
_entity_poly.type
_entity_poly.pdbx_seq_one_letter_code
_entity_poly.pdbx_strand_id
1 'polypeptide(L)'
;LYAALLTPQGKYLFDFFLVPDGDRILLDCEGARRDDLMRRLMLYRLRARVEIVDVSADFAVWALLGDAAMELPGMPGAMAPLAGGIVFRDPRTAEIGWRAILPAGVTPAFAKGSPARYEHLRVTLGLPDGSRDLEVEKTLALEANFDLLGAIDFDKGCYVGQEITARTKHRGKVRRRLIPVEVAGEEPVARGQAILVADRPVGELRSVSGSSAIALLRLEALQDAPSLRLEGGEREVRLRRPDWLAGLELLDVAGTQA
;
A
#
# COMPACT_ATOMS: atom_id res chain seq x y z
N LEU A 1 13.12 -1.58 2.30
CA LEU A 1 12.05 -1.68 3.33
C LEU A 1 10.85 -0.84 2.89
N TYR A 2 9.62 -1.25 3.21
CA TYR A 2 8.45 -0.36 3.18
C TYR A 2 8.35 0.34 4.55
N ALA A 3 8.02 1.62 4.58
CA ALA A 3 7.96 2.39 5.82
C ALA A 3 6.96 3.55 5.69
N ALA A 4 6.63 4.14 6.85
CA ALA A 4 5.77 5.30 6.90
C ALA A 4 6.26 6.34 7.92
N LEU A 5 5.99 7.60 7.62
CA LEU A 5 6.00 8.69 8.58
C LEU A 5 4.57 8.92 9.06
N LEU A 6 4.36 8.92 10.37
CA LEU A 6 3.05 9.05 11.00
C LEU A 6 2.96 10.34 11.83
N THR A 7 1.73 10.75 12.13
CA THR A 7 1.48 11.72 13.20
C THR A 7 1.76 11.09 14.57
N PRO A 8 1.93 11.88 15.64
CA PRO A 8 1.98 11.35 17.00
C PRO A 8 0.74 10.53 17.39
N GLN A 9 -0.38 10.75 16.71
CA GLN A 9 -1.63 9.99 16.89
C GLN A 9 -1.70 8.71 16.05
N GLY A 10 -0.61 8.30 15.39
CA GLY A 10 -0.57 7.07 14.58
C GLY A 10 -1.32 7.17 13.25
N LYS A 11 -1.54 8.39 12.74
CA LYS A 11 -2.23 8.63 11.47
C LYS A 11 -1.24 8.80 10.33
N TYR A 12 -1.64 8.40 9.13
CA TYR A 12 -0.86 8.49 7.91
C TYR A 12 -0.42 9.93 7.60
N LEU A 13 0.88 10.12 7.37
CA LEU A 13 1.41 11.31 6.69
C LEU A 13 2.01 10.94 5.35
N PHE A 14 2.94 9.98 5.31
CA PHE A 14 3.61 9.54 4.10
C PHE A 14 3.99 8.06 4.23
N ASP A 15 4.01 7.36 3.12
CA ASP A 15 4.65 6.07 2.98
C ASP A 15 5.74 6.15 1.91
N PHE A 16 6.75 5.30 2.04
CA PHE A 16 7.92 5.30 1.17
C PHE A 16 8.69 3.99 1.27
N PHE A 17 9.52 3.75 0.27
CA PHE A 17 10.52 2.69 0.29
C PHE A 17 11.88 3.27 0.64
N LEU A 18 12.57 2.61 1.57
CA LEU A 18 13.96 2.90 1.90
C LEU A 18 14.87 1.83 1.27
N VAL A 19 15.81 2.28 0.45
CA VAL A 19 16.71 1.43 -0.34
C VAL A 19 18.15 1.85 -0.04
N PRO A 20 18.95 1.04 0.67
CA PRO A 20 20.37 1.30 0.88
C PRO A 20 21.11 1.33 -0.46
N ASP A 21 21.98 2.31 -0.65
CA ASP A 21 22.82 2.47 -1.84
C ASP A 21 24.19 3.02 -1.42
N GLY A 22 25.16 2.13 -1.19
CA GLY A 22 26.48 2.51 -0.69
C GLY A 22 26.39 3.19 0.69
N ASP A 23 26.85 4.43 0.78
CA ASP A 23 26.86 5.26 1.99
C ASP A 23 25.60 6.13 2.17
N ARG A 24 24.65 6.03 1.24
CA ARG A 24 23.36 6.75 1.28
C ARG A 24 22.17 5.80 1.32
N ILE A 25 21.00 6.38 1.56
CA ILE A 25 19.71 5.70 1.47
C ILE A 25 18.86 6.47 0.47
N LEU A 26 18.41 5.77 -0.57
CA LEU A 26 17.41 6.30 -1.50
C LEU A 26 16.03 6.13 -0.88
N LEU A 27 15.20 7.16 -1.02
CA LEU A 27 13.84 7.21 -0.52
C LEU A 27 12.89 7.39 -1.71
N ASP A 28 12.14 6.35 -2.04
CA ASP A 28 11.10 6.36 -3.09
C ASP A 28 9.73 6.65 -2.44
N CYS A 29 9.09 7.76 -2.84
CA CYS A 29 7.87 8.27 -2.23
C CYS A 29 6.89 8.83 -3.27
N GLU A 30 5.69 9.22 -2.83
CA GLU A 30 4.70 9.89 -3.64
C GLU A 30 5.24 11.21 -4.24
N GLY A 31 5.45 11.24 -5.56
CA GLY A 31 6.11 12.35 -6.25
C GLY A 31 5.43 13.71 -6.00
N ALA A 32 4.10 13.76 -5.99
CA ALA A 32 3.34 15.00 -5.74
C ALA A 32 3.51 15.56 -4.31
N ARG A 33 4.01 14.74 -3.37
CA ARG A 33 4.15 15.09 -1.96
C ARG A 33 5.60 15.04 -1.45
N ARG A 34 6.56 14.82 -2.35
CA ARG A 34 8.00 14.76 -2.06
C ARG A 34 8.48 15.99 -1.29
N ASP A 35 8.16 17.19 -1.77
CA ASP A 35 8.64 18.44 -1.16
C ASP A 35 8.10 18.61 0.28
N ASP A 36 6.86 18.17 0.53
CA ASP A 36 6.28 18.18 1.87
C ASP A 36 6.97 17.17 2.80
N LEU A 37 7.25 15.96 2.29
CA LEU A 37 8.03 14.95 3.02
C LEU A 37 9.43 15.47 3.35
N MET A 38 10.14 16.05 2.38
CA MET A 38 11.47 16.62 2.60
C MET A 38 11.45 17.71 3.67
N ARG A 39 10.48 18.64 3.64
CA ARG A 39 10.31 19.64 4.70
C ARG A 39 10.11 19.00 6.06
N ARG A 40 9.26 17.97 6.17
CA ARG A 40 9.05 17.26 7.44
C ARG A 40 10.31 16.54 7.92
N LEU A 41 11.05 15.86 7.04
CA LEU A 41 12.31 15.20 7.40
C LEU A 41 13.37 16.21 7.87
N MET A 42 13.44 17.39 7.24
CA MET A 42 14.35 18.46 7.68
C MET A 42 14.05 18.92 9.12
N LEU A 43 12.78 18.97 9.54
CA LEU A 43 12.41 19.28 10.93
C LEU A 43 12.93 18.23 11.91
N TYR A 44 12.95 16.95 11.51
CA TYR A 44 13.41 15.84 12.35
C TYR A 44 14.92 15.59 12.30
N ARG A 45 15.64 16.19 11.35
CA ARG A 45 17.10 16.04 11.21
C ARG A 45 17.88 16.42 12.47
N LEU A 46 17.37 17.33 13.31
CA LEU A 46 17.88 17.72 14.64
C LEU A 46 19.36 17.33 14.94
N ARG A 47 20.32 18.17 14.53
CA ARG A 47 21.78 18.00 14.71
C ARG A 47 22.38 16.71 14.14
N ALA A 48 21.59 15.79 13.58
CA ALA A 48 22.09 14.61 12.93
C ALA A 48 22.91 15.02 11.70
N ARG A 49 24.07 14.37 11.56
CA ARG A 49 25.01 14.57 10.45
C ARG A 49 24.54 13.79 9.22
N VAL A 50 23.39 14.20 8.68
CA VAL A 50 22.78 13.64 7.47
C VAL A 50 22.52 14.78 6.51
N GLU A 51 22.58 14.54 5.21
CA GLU A 51 22.11 15.47 4.19
C GLU A 51 20.83 14.89 3.54
N ILE A 52 19.86 15.75 3.24
CA ILE A 52 18.61 15.34 2.58
C ILE A 52 18.56 16.10 1.26
N VAL A 53 18.71 15.38 0.16
CA VAL A 53 18.83 15.94 -1.20
C VAL A 53 17.74 15.35 -2.09
N ASP A 54 17.12 16.20 -2.90
CA ASP A 54 16.23 15.73 -3.97
C ASP A 54 17.07 15.27 -5.15
N VAL A 55 16.96 13.99 -5.48
CA VAL A 55 17.66 13.34 -6.61
C VAL A 55 16.69 12.83 -7.67
N SER A 56 15.44 13.32 -7.68
CA SER A 56 14.42 12.83 -8.62
C SER A 56 14.75 13.11 -10.09
N ALA A 57 15.62 14.07 -10.36
CA ALA A 57 16.10 14.37 -11.71
C ALA A 57 17.18 13.37 -12.17
N ASP A 58 17.87 12.74 -11.21
CA ASP A 58 18.99 11.85 -11.45
C ASP A 58 18.55 10.38 -11.56
N PHE A 59 17.34 10.05 -11.08
CA PHE A 59 16.81 8.69 -11.02
C PHE A 59 15.39 8.57 -11.55
N ALA A 60 15.06 7.39 -12.08
CA ALA A 60 13.73 6.97 -12.44
C ALA A 60 13.33 5.70 -11.68
N VAL A 61 12.08 5.65 -11.21
CA VAL A 61 11.51 4.48 -10.53
C VAL A 61 10.73 3.63 -11.53
N TRP A 62 10.98 2.33 -11.49
CA TRP A 62 10.34 1.33 -12.34
C TRP A 62 9.65 0.27 -11.49
N ALA A 63 8.50 -0.21 -11.96
CA ALA A 63 7.88 -1.43 -11.48
C ALA A 63 8.06 -2.54 -12.52
N LEU A 64 8.52 -3.71 -12.10
CA LEU A 64 8.69 -4.88 -12.95
C LEU A 64 7.71 -5.97 -12.50
N LEU A 65 6.87 -6.43 -13.42
CA LEU A 65 5.75 -7.32 -13.15
C LEU A 65 5.95 -8.68 -13.84
N GLY A 66 5.44 -9.74 -13.20
CA GLY A 66 5.44 -11.10 -13.75
C GLY A 66 6.81 -11.79 -13.70
N ASP A 67 6.84 -13.05 -14.11
CA ASP A 67 7.97 -13.97 -13.85
C ASP A 67 9.15 -13.84 -14.82
N ALA A 68 9.23 -12.76 -15.59
CA ALA A 68 10.28 -12.52 -16.58
C ALA A 68 11.69 -12.31 -15.98
N ALA A 69 11.83 -12.56 -14.68
CA ALA A 69 12.90 -12.12 -13.82
C ALA A 69 13.38 -13.26 -12.89
N MET A 70 13.55 -14.48 -13.43
CA MET A 70 14.01 -15.64 -12.65
C MET A 70 15.37 -15.42 -11.96
N GLU A 71 16.20 -14.51 -12.49
CA GLU A 71 17.51 -14.15 -11.91
C GLU A 71 17.42 -13.00 -10.90
N LEU A 72 16.26 -12.34 -10.76
CA LEU A 72 16.09 -11.28 -9.77
C LEU A 72 15.84 -11.85 -8.38
N PRO A 73 16.14 -11.09 -7.31
CA PRO A 73 15.95 -11.56 -5.95
C PRO A 73 14.51 -12.01 -5.66
N GLY A 74 14.37 -13.22 -5.11
CA GLY A 74 13.07 -13.84 -4.88
C GLY A 74 12.36 -13.40 -3.61
N MET A 75 13.10 -13.14 -2.53
CA MET A 75 12.51 -12.82 -1.22
C MET A 75 12.11 -11.33 -1.12
N PRO A 76 10.97 -10.97 -0.50
CA PRO A 76 10.58 -9.57 -0.28
C PRO A 76 11.70 -8.74 0.34
N GLY A 77 11.97 -7.57 -0.26
CA GLY A 77 13.06 -6.68 0.17
C GLY A 77 14.47 -7.11 -0.22
N ALA A 78 14.68 -8.31 -0.80
CA ALA A 78 15.97 -8.71 -1.32
C ALA A 78 16.33 -7.85 -2.56
N MET A 79 17.60 -7.47 -2.68
CA MET A 79 18.07 -6.47 -3.64
C MET A 79 19.23 -6.99 -4.48
N ALA A 80 19.39 -6.46 -5.68
CA ALA A 80 20.50 -6.71 -6.58
C ALA A 80 20.82 -5.44 -7.41
N PRO A 81 22.05 -5.30 -7.91
CA PRO A 81 22.36 -4.30 -8.93
C PRO A 81 21.57 -4.56 -10.22
N LEU A 82 21.12 -3.51 -10.90
CA LEU A 82 20.50 -3.60 -12.21
C LEU A 82 20.80 -2.34 -13.02
N ALA A 83 21.42 -2.48 -14.19
CA ALA A 83 21.62 -1.39 -15.15
C ALA A 83 22.18 -0.08 -14.54
N GLY A 84 23.17 -0.18 -13.64
CA GLY A 84 23.77 0.97 -12.96
C GLY A 84 22.93 1.57 -11.82
N GLY A 85 21.81 0.94 -11.47
CA GLY A 85 21.00 1.23 -10.29
C GLY A 85 20.72 -0.03 -9.48
N ILE A 86 19.58 -0.03 -8.79
CA ILE A 86 19.20 -1.10 -7.85
C ILE A 86 17.82 -1.62 -8.21
N VAL A 87 17.66 -2.94 -8.16
CA VAL A 87 16.36 -3.62 -8.20
C VAL A 87 16.14 -4.36 -6.89
N PHE A 88 14.90 -4.38 -6.41
CA PHE A 88 14.53 -5.08 -5.19
C PHE A 88 13.13 -5.66 -5.31
N ARG A 89 12.91 -6.84 -4.70
CA ARG A 89 11.57 -7.43 -4.59
C ARG A 89 10.71 -6.51 -3.75
N ASP A 90 9.50 -6.18 -4.21
CA ASP A 90 8.63 -5.25 -3.49
C ASP A 90 8.39 -5.77 -2.06
N PRO A 91 8.75 -5.00 -1.02
CA PRO A 91 8.69 -5.48 0.36
C PRO A 91 7.27 -5.62 0.90
N ARG A 92 6.24 -5.12 0.20
CA ARG A 92 4.84 -5.21 0.62
C ARG A 92 4.27 -6.62 0.40
N THR A 93 4.52 -7.19 -0.78
CA THR A 93 4.19 -8.57 -1.14
C THR A 93 5.04 -8.98 -2.34
N ALA A 94 5.44 -10.26 -2.39
CA ALA A 94 6.15 -10.81 -3.53
C ALA A 94 5.29 -10.78 -4.81
N GLU A 95 3.96 -10.85 -4.70
CA GLU A 95 3.02 -10.97 -5.82
C GLU A 95 3.02 -9.78 -6.78
N ILE A 96 3.33 -8.56 -6.31
CA ILE A 96 3.39 -7.38 -7.19
C ILE A 96 4.68 -7.31 -8.01
N GLY A 97 5.67 -8.15 -7.70
CA GLY A 97 6.94 -8.23 -8.41
C GLY A 97 8.03 -7.37 -7.77
N TRP A 98 8.70 -6.55 -8.57
CA TRP A 98 9.91 -5.82 -8.18
C TRP A 98 9.76 -4.32 -8.41
N ARG A 99 10.56 -3.56 -7.68
CA ARG A 99 10.84 -2.15 -7.95
C ARG A 99 12.30 -1.98 -8.34
N ALA A 100 12.58 -1.00 -9.20
CA ALA A 100 13.95 -0.59 -9.49
C ALA A 100 14.08 0.93 -9.44
N ILE A 101 15.21 1.40 -8.93
CA ILE A 101 15.63 2.80 -8.99
C ILE A 101 16.87 2.83 -9.87
N LEU A 102 16.71 3.39 -11.07
CA LEU A 102 17.73 3.40 -12.11
C LEU A 102 18.15 4.83 -12.43
N PRO A 103 19.38 5.09 -12.90
CA PRO A 103 19.77 6.41 -13.36
C PRO A 103 18.81 6.95 -14.44
N ALA A 104 18.55 8.24 -14.42
CA ALA A 104 17.67 8.88 -15.40
C ALA A 104 18.17 8.60 -16.84
N GLY A 105 17.23 8.31 -17.74
CA GLY A 105 17.53 7.92 -19.12
C GLY A 105 17.88 6.44 -19.33
N VAL A 106 18.10 5.66 -18.25
CA VAL A 106 18.30 4.22 -18.35
C VAL A 106 16.94 3.51 -18.38
N THR A 107 16.72 2.70 -19.43
CA THR A 107 15.57 1.80 -19.53
C THR A 107 16.04 0.37 -19.26
N PRO A 108 15.41 -0.37 -18.34
CA PRO A 108 15.83 -1.74 -18.06
C PRO A 108 15.47 -2.66 -19.25
N ALA A 109 16.25 -3.71 -19.47
CA ALA A 109 16.13 -4.62 -20.62
C ALA A 109 14.96 -5.62 -20.47
N PHE A 110 13.76 -5.11 -20.18
CA PHE A 110 12.52 -5.88 -20.09
C PHE A 110 11.47 -5.32 -21.06
N ALA A 111 10.46 -6.14 -21.36
CA ALA A 111 9.33 -5.70 -22.17
C ALA A 111 8.60 -4.53 -21.49
N LYS A 112 8.37 -3.45 -22.25
CA LYS A 112 7.68 -2.26 -21.74
C LYS A 112 6.23 -2.60 -21.38
N GLY A 113 5.88 -2.44 -20.11
CA GLY A 113 4.51 -2.54 -19.62
C GLY A 113 3.72 -1.22 -19.72
N SER A 114 2.53 -1.19 -19.11
CA SER A 114 1.71 0.02 -19.00
C SER A 114 1.45 0.40 -17.54
N PRO A 115 1.36 1.71 -17.21
CA PRO A 115 0.94 2.15 -15.88
C PRO A 115 -0.43 1.60 -15.47
N ALA A 116 -1.36 1.44 -16.42
CA ALA A 116 -2.68 0.87 -16.17
C ALA A 116 -2.61 -0.60 -15.72
N ARG A 117 -1.67 -1.39 -16.26
CA ARG A 117 -1.47 -2.79 -15.82
C ARG A 117 -0.93 -2.85 -14.39
N TYR A 118 0.02 -1.99 -14.05
CA TYR A 118 0.52 -1.87 -12.67
C TYR A 118 -0.60 -1.45 -11.72
N GLU A 119 -1.38 -0.44 -12.09
CA GLU A 119 -2.49 0.04 -11.28
C GLU A 119 -3.53 -1.05 -11.06
N HIS A 120 -3.90 -1.79 -12.11
CA HIS A 120 -4.83 -2.91 -11.99
C HIS A 120 -4.31 -3.98 -11.01
N LEU A 121 -3.05 -4.40 -11.16
CA LEU A 121 -2.46 -5.40 -10.26
C LEU A 121 -2.40 -4.90 -8.81
N ARG A 122 -2.00 -3.64 -8.60
CA ARG A 122 -1.96 -2.99 -7.28
C ARG A 122 -3.33 -2.98 -6.60
N VAL A 123 -4.38 -2.61 -7.34
CA VAL A 123 -5.76 -2.58 -6.86
C VAL A 123 -6.26 -3.99 -6.55
N THR A 124 -6.03 -4.94 -7.45
CA THR A 124 -6.40 -6.35 -7.27
C THR A 124 -5.72 -6.98 -6.05
N LEU A 125 -4.46 -6.63 -5.78
CA LEU A 125 -3.71 -7.07 -4.60
C LEU A 125 -4.02 -6.26 -3.34
N GLY A 126 -4.85 -5.22 -3.40
CA GLY A 126 -5.23 -4.42 -2.23
C GLY A 126 -4.12 -3.58 -1.63
N LEU A 127 -3.11 -3.20 -2.43
CA LEU A 127 -1.96 -2.46 -1.94
C LEU A 127 -2.24 -0.95 -1.96
N PRO A 128 -2.22 -0.25 -0.80
CA PRO A 128 -2.44 1.19 -0.75
C PRO A 128 -1.34 1.95 -1.51
N ASP A 129 -1.71 3.10 -2.08
CA ASP A 129 -0.81 4.04 -2.75
C ASP A 129 -0.98 5.46 -2.21
N GLY A 130 -0.25 5.75 -1.13
CA GLY A 130 -0.13 7.08 -0.55
C GLY A 130 -1.45 7.84 -0.39
N SER A 131 -1.43 9.14 -0.72
CA SER A 131 -2.61 10.01 -0.55
C SER A 131 -3.77 9.70 -1.50
N ARG A 132 -3.53 8.85 -2.51
CA ARG A 132 -4.59 8.34 -3.38
C ARG A 132 -5.55 7.49 -2.57
N ASP A 133 -5.05 6.53 -1.80
CA ASP A 133 -5.91 5.63 -1.03
C ASP A 133 -6.17 6.11 0.40
N LEU A 134 -5.25 6.88 0.96
CA LEU A 134 -5.22 7.26 2.37
C LEU A 134 -5.49 8.75 2.56
N GLU A 135 -6.31 9.09 3.54
CA GLU A 135 -6.49 10.48 3.94
C GLU A 135 -5.38 10.91 4.90
N VAL A 136 -4.58 11.88 4.44
CA VAL A 136 -3.52 12.51 5.23
C VAL A 136 -4.08 13.04 6.55
N GLU A 137 -3.39 12.73 7.65
CA GLU A 137 -3.76 13.11 9.02
C GLU A 137 -5.13 12.57 9.51
N LYS A 138 -5.74 11.61 8.79
CA LYS A 138 -7.00 10.97 9.18
C LYS A 138 -6.91 9.46 9.24
N THR A 139 -6.45 8.80 8.17
CA THR A 139 -6.39 7.34 8.10
C THR A 139 -5.36 6.81 9.10
N LEU A 140 -5.74 5.83 9.92
CA LEU A 140 -4.80 5.19 10.84
C LEU A 140 -3.90 4.21 10.08
N ALA A 141 -2.64 4.07 10.50
CA ALA A 141 -1.70 3.16 9.84
C ALA A 141 -2.20 1.69 9.80
N LEU A 142 -2.91 1.25 10.84
CA LEU A 142 -3.51 -0.09 10.89
C LEU A 142 -4.76 -0.22 10.01
N GLU A 143 -5.48 0.86 9.71
CA GLU A 143 -6.56 0.84 8.70
C GLU A 143 -5.97 0.67 7.29
N ALA A 144 -4.74 1.16 7.07
CA ALA A 144 -4.00 1.02 5.81
C ALA A 144 -3.20 -0.30 5.69
N ASN A 145 -3.37 -1.23 6.64
CA ASN A 145 -2.64 -2.50 6.69
C ASN A 145 -1.11 -2.39 6.78
N PHE A 146 -0.57 -1.29 7.30
CA PHE A 146 0.88 -1.13 7.43
C PHE A 146 1.52 -2.19 8.35
N ASP A 147 0.75 -2.77 9.27
CA ASP A 147 1.19 -3.91 10.09
C ASP A 147 1.29 -5.22 9.30
N LEU A 148 0.46 -5.40 8.27
CA LEU A 148 0.43 -6.61 7.45
C LEU A 148 1.39 -6.52 6.25
N LEU A 149 1.64 -5.30 5.76
CA LEU A 149 2.50 -5.01 4.61
C LEU A 149 3.95 -4.68 5.01
N GLY A 150 4.33 -4.90 6.26
CA GLY A 150 5.70 -4.74 6.74
C GLY A 150 6.19 -3.28 6.87
N ALA A 151 5.29 -2.29 6.92
CA ALA A 151 5.62 -0.88 7.16
C ALA A 151 5.77 -0.53 8.65
N ILE A 152 5.22 -1.35 9.54
CA ILE A 152 5.35 -1.21 10.99
C ILE A 152 6.09 -2.41 11.55
N ASP A 153 7.11 -2.12 12.35
CA ASP A 153 7.79 -3.09 13.21
C ASP A 153 7.44 -2.73 14.66
N PHE A 154 6.92 -3.70 15.42
CA PHE A 154 6.51 -3.51 16.81
C PHE A 154 7.64 -3.75 17.81
N ASP A 155 8.74 -4.37 17.37
CA ASP A 155 9.88 -4.75 18.21
C ASP A 155 11.07 -3.79 18.06
N LYS A 156 10.98 -2.82 17.14
CA LYS A 156 11.98 -1.74 17.00
C LYS A 156 11.89 -0.67 18.08
N GLY A 157 12.96 0.12 18.16
CA GLY A 157 13.04 1.31 19.01
C GLY A 157 12.00 2.39 18.67
N CYS A 158 11.95 3.42 19.51
CA CYS A 158 10.89 4.43 19.50
C CYS A 158 10.76 5.18 18.16
N TYR A 159 9.52 5.33 17.69
CA TYR A 159 9.18 6.12 16.51
C TYR A 159 7.90 6.94 16.73
N VAL A 160 7.72 8.00 15.94
CA VAL A 160 6.57 8.91 16.07
C VAL A 160 5.27 8.15 15.78
N GLY A 161 4.33 8.21 16.73
CA GLY A 161 3.04 7.50 16.62
C GLY A 161 3.06 6.06 17.12
N GLN A 162 4.18 5.54 17.62
CA GLN A 162 4.29 4.15 18.11
C GLN A 162 3.30 3.83 19.22
N GLU A 163 3.17 4.67 20.25
CA GLU A 163 2.32 4.38 21.41
C GLU A 163 0.87 4.10 21.00
N ILE A 164 0.30 4.96 20.15
CA ILE A 164 -1.09 4.82 19.69
C ILE A 164 -1.22 3.62 18.76
N THR A 165 -0.23 3.39 17.89
CA THR A 165 -0.21 2.26 16.95
C THR A 165 -0.15 0.93 17.71
N ALA A 166 0.80 0.77 18.63
CA ALA A 166 0.95 -0.41 19.47
C ALA A 166 -0.27 -0.63 20.38
N ARG A 167 -0.79 0.44 21.01
CA ARG A 167 -2.00 0.35 21.83
C ARG A 167 -3.19 -0.14 21.01
N THR A 168 -3.36 0.36 19.78
CA THR A 168 -4.45 -0.07 18.89
C THR A 168 -4.28 -1.52 18.46
N LYS A 169 -3.04 -2.01 18.26
CA LYS A 169 -2.76 -3.42 17.93
C LYS A 169 -3.04 -4.38 19.10
N HIS A 170 -2.58 -4.05 20.31
CA HIS A 170 -2.60 -4.97 21.45
C HIS A 170 -3.83 -4.86 22.36
N ARG A 171 -4.42 -3.66 22.45
CA ARG A 171 -5.55 -3.38 23.36
C ARG A 171 -6.76 -2.81 22.64
N GLY A 172 -6.58 -2.26 21.46
CA GLY A 172 -7.66 -1.78 20.61
C GLY A 172 -8.19 -2.86 19.68
N LYS A 173 -9.37 -2.59 19.11
CA LYS A 173 -9.87 -3.32 17.94
C LYS A 173 -9.66 -2.42 16.73
N VAL A 174 -8.89 -2.88 15.74
CA VAL A 174 -8.87 -2.25 14.42
C VAL A 174 -10.28 -2.40 13.84
N ARG A 175 -11.00 -1.29 13.68
CA ARG A 175 -12.42 -1.33 13.31
C ARG A 175 -12.64 -1.37 11.80
N ARG A 176 -11.72 -0.79 11.03
CA ARG A 176 -11.78 -0.71 9.58
C ARG A 176 -10.43 -1.09 8.99
N ARG A 177 -10.43 -1.66 7.78
CA ARG A 177 -9.23 -1.88 6.98
C ARG A 177 -9.53 -1.62 5.51
N LEU A 178 -8.49 -1.27 4.75
CA LEU A 178 -8.51 -1.39 3.30
C LEU A 178 -8.54 -2.87 2.93
N ILE A 179 -9.52 -3.27 2.12
CA ILE A 179 -9.74 -4.64 1.67
C ILE A 179 -9.91 -4.60 0.15
N PRO A 180 -9.16 -5.39 -0.63
CA PRO A 180 -9.44 -5.52 -2.06
C PRO A 180 -10.77 -6.21 -2.28
N VAL A 181 -11.53 -5.73 -3.25
CA VAL A 181 -12.85 -6.23 -3.60
C VAL A 181 -13.01 -6.34 -5.12
N GLU A 182 -13.93 -7.19 -5.53
CA GLU A 182 -14.41 -7.32 -6.90
C GLU A 182 -15.89 -6.93 -6.94
N VAL A 183 -16.27 -6.03 -7.85
CA VAL A 183 -17.67 -5.65 -8.07
C VAL A 183 -18.20 -6.40 -9.28
N ALA A 184 -19.35 -7.07 -9.14
CA ALA A 184 -19.97 -7.80 -10.24
C ALA A 184 -20.49 -6.86 -11.34
N GLY A 185 -20.36 -7.30 -12.59
CA GLY A 185 -20.81 -6.57 -13.79
C GLY A 185 -19.70 -5.74 -14.45
N GLU A 186 -20.00 -5.22 -15.64
CA GLU A 186 -19.05 -4.46 -16.48
C GLU A 186 -19.22 -2.94 -16.37
N GLU A 187 -20.27 -2.49 -15.69
CA GLU A 187 -20.54 -1.07 -15.50
C GLU A 187 -19.43 -0.40 -14.68
N PRO A 188 -19.02 0.83 -15.03
CA PRO A 188 -18.03 1.56 -14.26
C PRO A 188 -18.43 1.71 -12.79
N VAL A 189 -17.44 1.65 -11.91
CA VAL A 189 -17.55 2.02 -10.50
C VAL A 189 -16.63 3.19 -10.21
N ALA A 190 -16.96 3.96 -9.18
CA ALA A 190 -16.28 5.21 -8.84
C ALA A 190 -15.80 5.20 -7.39
N ARG A 191 -14.70 5.91 -7.16
CA ARG A 191 -14.24 6.25 -5.82
C ARG A 191 -15.36 6.91 -5.02
N GLY A 192 -15.46 6.55 -3.75
CA GLY A 192 -16.41 7.12 -2.79
C GLY A 192 -17.78 6.46 -2.81
N GLN A 193 -18.08 5.58 -3.77
CA GLN A 193 -19.34 4.80 -3.72
C GLN A 193 -19.36 3.93 -2.47
N ALA A 194 -20.49 3.96 -1.76
CA ALA A 194 -20.65 3.18 -0.55
C ALA A 194 -20.83 1.69 -0.85
N ILE A 195 -20.35 0.85 0.07
CA ILE A 195 -20.67 -0.58 0.12
C ILE A 195 -21.66 -0.79 1.25
N LEU A 196 -22.71 -1.57 0.98
CA LEU A 196 -23.84 -1.78 1.87
C LEU A 196 -23.90 -3.24 2.35
N VAL A 197 -24.33 -3.43 3.60
CA VAL A 197 -24.81 -4.71 4.15
C VAL A 197 -26.21 -4.46 4.71
N ALA A 198 -27.20 -5.22 4.22
CA ALA A 198 -28.61 -5.01 4.57
C ALA A 198 -29.01 -3.51 4.50
N ASP A 199 -28.68 -2.87 3.37
CA ASP A 199 -28.95 -1.45 3.05
C ASP A 199 -28.28 -0.42 3.96
N ARG A 200 -27.34 -0.84 4.82
CA ARG A 200 -26.56 0.07 5.68
C ARG A 200 -25.14 0.22 5.15
N PRO A 201 -24.60 1.46 5.02
CA PRO A 201 -23.21 1.68 4.64
C PRO A 201 -22.23 1.06 5.64
N VAL A 202 -21.34 0.22 5.12
CA VAL A 202 -20.26 -0.43 5.88
C VAL A 202 -18.86 0.03 5.47
N GLY A 203 -18.76 0.83 4.42
CA GLY A 203 -17.51 1.35 3.89
C GLY A 203 -17.69 1.99 2.53
N GLU A 204 -16.57 2.31 1.88
CA GLU A 204 -16.56 2.99 0.59
C GLU A 204 -15.37 2.57 -0.28
N LEU A 205 -15.51 2.71 -1.59
CA LEU A 205 -14.43 2.49 -2.56
C LEU A 205 -13.38 3.61 -2.49
N ARG A 206 -12.09 3.26 -2.56
CA ARG A 206 -10.95 4.19 -2.53
C ARG A 206 -10.28 4.25 -3.90
N SER A 207 -9.67 3.17 -4.34
CA SER A 207 -9.12 3.02 -5.70
C SER A 207 -9.95 2.02 -6.49
N VAL A 208 -10.09 2.26 -7.79
CA VAL A 208 -10.86 1.43 -8.73
C VAL A 208 -10.04 1.20 -9.99
N SER A 209 -10.07 -0.03 -10.50
CA SER A 209 -9.53 -0.42 -11.80
C SER A 209 -10.42 -1.49 -12.44
N GLY A 210 -11.31 -1.06 -13.35
CA GLY A 210 -12.37 -1.93 -13.87
C GLY A 210 -13.34 -2.34 -12.77
N SER A 211 -13.61 -3.64 -12.65
CA SER A 211 -14.41 -4.25 -11.59
C SER A 211 -13.65 -4.46 -10.28
N SER A 212 -12.31 -4.38 -10.29
CA SER A 212 -11.49 -4.51 -9.08
C SER A 212 -11.35 -3.17 -8.36
N ALA A 213 -11.42 -3.20 -7.03
CA ALA A 213 -11.30 -1.99 -6.21
C ALA A 213 -10.62 -2.27 -4.86
N ILE A 214 -10.16 -1.21 -4.20
CA ILE A 214 -9.78 -1.22 -2.78
C ILE A 214 -10.88 -0.49 -2.02
N ALA A 215 -11.45 -1.10 -0.99
CA ALA A 215 -12.49 -0.51 -0.17
C ALA A 215 -12.06 -0.36 1.28
N LEU A 216 -12.39 0.77 1.92
CA LEU A 216 -12.24 0.92 3.37
C LEU A 216 -13.49 0.39 4.07
N LEU A 217 -13.41 -0.81 4.63
CA LEU A 217 -14.57 -1.53 5.18
C LEU A 217 -14.50 -1.67 6.70
N ARG A 218 -15.66 -1.61 7.37
CA ARG A 218 -15.83 -1.93 8.79
C ARG A 218 -15.79 -3.44 9.00
N LEU A 219 -14.76 -3.93 9.67
CA LEU A 219 -14.51 -5.37 9.85
C LEU A 219 -15.66 -6.08 10.58
N GLU A 220 -16.23 -5.45 11.61
CA GLU A 220 -17.36 -6.01 12.37
C GLU A 220 -18.62 -6.21 11.51
N ALA A 221 -18.79 -5.41 10.45
CA ALA A 221 -19.95 -5.50 9.58
C ALA A 221 -19.77 -6.56 8.47
N LEU A 222 -18.56 -7.11 8.32
CA LEU A 222 -18.28 -8.21 7.40
C LEU A 222 -18.53 -9.58 8.03
N GLN A 223 -18.46 -9.66 9.37
CA GLN A 223 -18.72 -10.90 10.11
C GLN A 223 -20.16 -11.35 9.86
N ASP A 224 -20.33 -12.58 9.36
CA ASP A 224 -21.63 -13.19 9.08
C ASP A 224 -22.51 -12.37 8.11
N ALA A 225 -21.91 -11.46 7.34
CA ALA A 225 -22.64 -10.70 6.33
C ALA A 225 -23.14 -11.66 5.25
N PRO A 226 -24.43 -11.61 4.87
CA PRO A 226 -24.98 -12.50 3.84
C PRO A 226 -24.49 -12.12 2.45
N SER A 227 -24.29 -10.82 2.20
CA SER A 227 -23.74 -10.27 0.97
C SER A 227 -23.32 -8.81 1.17
N LEU A 228 -22.44 -8.34 0.29
CA LEU A 228 -22.09 -6.93 0.17
C LEU A 228 -22.63 -6.43 -1.17
N ARG A 229 -23.19 -5.22 -1.20
CA ARG A 229 -23.71 -4.59 -2.42
C ARG A 229 -23.14 -3.20 -2.60
N LEU A 230 -22.95 -2.79 -3.85
CA LEU A 230 -22.58 -1.43 -4.17
C LEU A 230 -23.80 -0.51 -4.10
N GLU A 231 -23.65 0.68 -3.53
CA GLU A 231 -24.69 1.70 -3.52
C GLU A 231 -25.13 2.08 -4.94
N GLY A 232 -26.44 2.30 -5.11
CA GLY A 232 -27.03 2.71 -6.38
C GLY A 232 -27.33 1.54 -7.33
N GLY A 233 -27.28 0.29 -6.87
CA GLY A 233 -27.72 -0.87 -7.64
C GLY A 233 -27.72 -2.17 -6.83
N GLU A 234 -27.98 -3.28 -7.50
CA GLU A 234 -27.94 -4.64 -6.92
C GLU A 234 -26.62 -5.36 -7.20
N ARG A 235 -25.56 -4.62 -7.54
CA ARG A 235 -24.26 -5.19 -7.90
C ARG A 235 -23.58 -5.77 -6.66
N GLU A 236 -23.35 -7.08 -6.70
CA GLU A 236 -22.64 -7.81 -5.65
C GLU A 236 -21.19 -7.33 -5.55
N VAL A 237 -20.68 -7.22 -4.33
CA VAL A 237 -19.28 -6.94 -4.03
C VAL A 237 -18.69 -8.16 -3.32
N ARG A 238 -17.61 -8.71 -3.86
CA ARG A 238 -16.91 -9.87 -3.29
C ARG A 238 -15.58 -9.43 -2.72
N LEU A 239 -15.25 -9.91 -1.53
CA LEU A 239 -13.93 -9.66 -0.94
C LEU A 239 -12.88 -10.50 -1.68
N ARG A 240 -11.73 -9.90 -2.00
CA ARG A 240 -10.54 -10.63 -2.42
C ARG A 240 -9.64 -10.87 -1.21
N ARG A 241 -8.96 -12.00 -1.20
CA ARG A 241 -8.03 -12.41 -0.12
C ARG A 241 -6.65 -12.71 -0.71
N PRO A 242 -5.81 -11.69 -0.98
CA PRO A 242 -4.41 -11.93 -1.34
C PRO A 242 -3.66 -12.57 -0.17
N ASP A 243 -2.53 -13.23 -0.44
CA ASP A 243 -1.82 -14.05 0.54
C ASP A 243 -1.40 -13.26 1.79
N TRP A 244 -0.99 -12.01 1.61
CA TRP A 244 -0.60 -11.12 2.70
C TRP A 244 -1.77 -10.76 3.66
N LEU A 245 -3.02 -10.93 3.21
CA LEU A 245 -4.23 -10.66 4.00
C LEU A 245 -4.79 -11.91 4.69
N ALA A 246 -4.29 -13.12 4.35
CA ALA A 246 -4.86 -14.40 4.78
C ALA A 246 -4.93 -14.60 6.30
N GLY A 247 -4.06 -13.93 7.07
CA GLY A 247 -4.05 -13.99 8.54
C GLY A 247 -5.16 -13.20 9.25
N LEU A 248 -6.04 -12.49 8.53
CA LEU A 248 -7.21 -11.84 9.11
C LEU A 248 -8.42 -12.79 9.12
N GLU A 249 -8.64 -13.46 10.24
CA GLU A 249 -9.78 -14.38 10.49
C GLU A 249 -11.17 -13.73 10.34
N LEU A 250 -11.25 -12.39 10.29
CA LEU A 250 -12.51 -11.63 10.34
C LEU A 250 -13.19 -11.42 8.96
N LEU A 251 -12.71 -12.05 7.90
CA LEU A 251 -13.21 -11.83 6.53
C LEU A 251 -14.25 -12.85 6.08
N ASP A 252 -14.72 -13.73 6.96
CA ASP A 252 -15.70 -14.77 6.64
C ASP A 252 -17.10 -14.17 6.38
N VAL A 253 -17.29 -13.79 5.12
CA VAL A 253 -18.58 -13.48 4.52
C VAL A 253 -19.13 -14.77 3.89
N ALA A 254 -20.39 -15.10 4.16
CA ALA A 254 -21.00 -16.31 3.62
C ALA A 254 -20.95 -16.29 2.08
N GLY A 255 -20.33 -17.31 1.47
CA GLY A 255 -20.28 -17.44 0.00
C GLY A 255 -19.09 -16.78 -0.72
N THR A 256 -18.05 -16.32 -0.01
CA THR A 256 -16.84 -15.73 -0.64
C THR A 256 -15.67 -16.70 -0.80
N GLN A 257 -15.92 -18.02 -0.78
CA GLN A 257 -14.91 -18.97 -1.25
C GLN A 257 -14.82 -18.85 -2.77
N ALA A 258 -13.67 -18.38 -3.26
CA ALA A 258 -13.26 -18.61 -4.65
C ALA A 258 -12.96 -20.11 -4.84
#